data_AF-A0AAV1LBE1-F1
#
_entry.id   AF-A0AAV1LBE1-F1
#
_cell.length_a   1.000
_cell.length_b   1.000
_cell.length_c   1.000
_cell.angle_alpha   90.00
_cell.angle_beta   90.00
_cell.angle_gamma   90.00
#
_symmetry.space_group_name_H-M   'P 1'
#
loop_
_entity.id
_entity.type
_entity.pdbx_description
1 polymer ?
#
loop_
_entity_poly.entity_id
_entity_poly.type
_entity_poly.pdbx_seq_one_letter_code
_entity_poly.pdbx_strand_id
1 'polypeptide(L)'
;MNTWLIITPGNELLRRMRDLARNKMPDTTLQIMWTRHLPTAVQAVLAVTEVKDLESLATVADKVMEATRPAEIAEVSSVTSSKLSDLEDMVGKLQIEIAELRQSRSNQRNNNSSNRGRPGRSGSRQRSGSMSRKNPKWLCFYHHRYGPKAAKCVDPCNWTGAKPSTPFAQGN
;
A
#
# COMPACT_ATOMS: atom_id res chain seq x y z
N MET A 1 27.68 14.24 10.87
CA MET A 1 28.08 15.53 11.47
C MET A 1 27.05 15.84 12.54
N ASN A 2 27.43 15.76 13.81
CA ASN A 2 26.47 15.71 14.92
C ASN A 2 25.91 17.11 15.21
N THR A 3 24.72 17.37 14.70
CA THR A 3 23.90 18.58 14.92
C THR A 3 23.56 18.84 16.40
N TRP A 4 23.78 17.86 17.29
CA TRP A 4 23.53 17.95 18.73
C TRP A 4 24.51 18.83 19.52
N LEU A 5 25.61 19.28 18.91
CA LEU A 5 26.57 20.21 19.58
C LEU A 5 26.24 21.70 19.36
N ILE A 6 25.23 22.03 18.56
CA ILE A 6 24.89 23.44 18.24
C ILE A 6 23.97 24.06 19.30
N ILE A 7 23.34 23.24 20.17
CA ILE A 7 22.31 23.70 21.13
C ILE A 7 22.76 23.59 22.59
N THR A 8 23.96 23.06 22.88
CA THR A 8 24.44 23.00 24.26
C THR A 8 24.78 24.39 24.76
N PRO A 9 24.17 24.87 25.87
CA PRO A 9 24.57 26.12 26.51
C PRO A 9 26.08 26.16 26.78
N GLY A 10 26.67 27.35 26.71
CA GLY A 10 28.08 27.60 26.99
C GLY A 10 28.51 27.06 28.34
N ASN A 11 27.68 27.16 29.38
CA ASN A 11 27.98 26.59 30.71
C ASN A 11 28.04 25.05 30.73
N GLU A 12 27.12 24.37 30.05
CA GLU A 12 27.01 22.92 30.01
C GLU A 12 28.16 22.31 29.21
N LEU A 13 28.51 22.95 28.09
CA LEU A 13 29.67 22.57 27.32
C LEU A 13 30.96 22.68 28.16
N LEU A 14 31.09 23.77 28.93
CA LEU A 14 32.27 24.00 29.76
C LEU A 14 32.41 22.94 30.87
N ARG A 15 31.30 22.64 31.57
CA ARG A 15 31.24 21.60 32.59
C ARG A 15 31.63 20.25 32.04
N ARG A 16 31.05 19.86 30.90
CA ARG A 16 31.36 18.59 30.24
C ARG A 16 32.83 18.49 29.83
N MET A 17 33.41 19.57 29.32
CA MET A 17 34.84 19.62 28.98
C MET A 17 35.73 19.50 30.22
N ARG A 18 35.35 20.14 31.33
CA ARG A 18 36.07 20.03 32.62
C ARG A 18 36.00 18.62 33.20
N ASP A 19 34.83 17.97 33.16
CA ASP A 19 34.64 16.59 33.61
C ASP A 19 35.48 15.61 32.79
N LEU A 20 35.49 15.76 31.45
CA LEU A 20 36.33 14.96 30.56
C LEU A 20 37.83 15.19 30.82
N ALA A 21 38.22 16.43 31.10
CA ALA A 21 39.60 16.79 31.43
C ALA A 21 40.02 16.33 32.84
N ARG A 22 39.07 15.94 33.71
CA ARG A 22 39.31 15.57 35.12
C ARG A 22 40.18 16.60 35.86
N ASN A 23 39.96 17.89 35.62
CA ASN A 23 40.73 19.00 36.19
C ASN A 23 42.25 18.96 35.93
N LYS A 24 42.71 18.22 34.91
CA LYS A 24 44.14 18.12 34.57
C LYS A 24 44.61 19.19 33.57
N MET A 25 43.70 20.02 33.07
CA MET A 25 44.01 21.07 32.10
C MET A 25 43.90 22.45 32.75
N PRO A 26 44.83 23.37 32.45
CA PRO A 26 44.73 24.74 32.92
C PRO A 26 43.53 25.44 32.28
N ASP A 27 42.88 26.33 33.03
CA ASP A 27 41.67 27.02 32.60
C ASP A 27 41.88 27.83 31.31
N THR A 28 43.09 28.32 31.03
CA THR A 28 43.44 29.03 29.79
C THR A 28 43.33 28.14 28.55
N THR A 29 43.82 26.90 28.63
CA THR A 29 43.69 25.93 27.54
C THR A 29 42.24 25.49 27.37
N LEU A 30 41.54 25.29 28.49
CA LEU A 30 40.13 24.92 28.49
C LEU A 30 39.27 26.01 27.82
N GLN A 31 39.55 27.29 28.12
CA GLN A 31 38.91 28.44 27.50
C GLN A 31 39.10 28.48 25.98
N ILE A 32 40.32 28.24 25.49
CA ILE A 32 40.60 28.24 24.04
C ILE A 32 39.83 27.14 23.33
N MET A 33 39.81 25.93 23.89
CA MET A 33 39.07 24.81 23.29
C MET A 33 37.57 25.07 23.34
N TRP A 34 37.05 25.54 24.47
CA TRP A 34 35.65 25.85 24.67
C TRP A 34 35.16 26.94 23.71
N THR A 35 35.89 28.06 23.60
CA THR A 35 35.55 29.14 22.67
C THR A 35 35.54 28.69 21.21
N ARG A 36 36.48 27.83 20.80
CA ARG A 36 36.48 27.24 19.44
C ARG A 36 35.26 26.37 19.14
N HIS A 37 34.61 25.82 20.15
CA HIS A 37 33.40 25.02 20.01
C HIS A 37 32.11 25.86 19.98
N LEU A 38 32.18 27.16 20.25
CA LEU A 38 31.04 28.07 20.18
C LEU A 38 30.81 28.62 18.75
N PRO A 39 29.58 29.01 18.38
CA PRO A 39 29.31 29.70 17.13
C PRO A 39 30.09 31.01 16.98
N THR A 40 30.44 31.39 15.76
CA THR A 40 31.26 32.58 15.45
C THR A 40 30.67 33.89 16.03
N ALA A 41 29.34 34.02 16.04
CA ALA A 41 28.67 35.17 16.63
C ALA A 41 28.95 35.31 18.14
N VAL A 42 28.98 34.19 18.86
CA VAL A 42 29.28 34.16 20.30
C VAL A 42 30.76 34.45 20.54
N GLN A 43 31.65 33.87 19.72
CA GLN A 43 33.10 34.12 19.81
C GLN A 43 33.44 35.60 19.67
N ALA A 44 32.79 36.31 18.73
CA ALA A 44 33.01 37.73 18.51
C ALA A 44 32.67 38.59 19.75
N VAL A 45 31.58 38.25 20.45
CA VAL A 45 31.18 38.96 21.68
C VAL A 45 32.15 38.65 22.83
N LEU A 46 32.56 37.39 22.98
CA LEU A 46 33.52 36.99 24.00
C LEU A 46 34.89 37.66 23.79
N ALA A 47 35.32 37.90 22.54
CA ALA A 47 36.58 38.57 22.24
C ALA A 47 36.64 40.03 22.72
N VAL A 48 35.49 40.70 22.84
CA VAL A 48 35.36 42.10 23.30
C VAL A 48 35.06 42.17 24.80
N THR A 49 34.81 41.04 25.45
CA THR A 49 34.42 40.99 26.87
C THR A 49 35.67 41.07 27.77
N GLU A 50 35.71 42.04 28.70
CA GLU A 50 36.86 42.27 29.59
C GLU A 50 36.99 41.25 30.74
N VAL A 51 36.02 40.34 30.85
CA VAL A 51 35.94 39.31 31.88
C VAL A 51 36.97 38.21 31.63
N LYS A 52 37.81 37.90 32.62
CA LYS A 52 38.86 36.87 32.53
C LYS A 52 38.50 35.56 33.22
N ASP A 53 37.46 35.56 34.04
CA ASP A 53 37.02 34.36 34.74
C ASP A 53 36.19 33.47 33.81
N LEU A 54 36.47 32.17 33.88
CA LEU A 54 35.98 31.20 32.91
C LEU A 54 34.48 30.89 33.10
N GLU A 55 34.01 30.84 34.34
CA GLU A 55 32.60 30.61 34.67
C GLU A 55 31.73 31.79 34.22
N SER A 56 32.18 33.01 34.51
CA SER A 56 31.49 34.22 34.09
C SER A 56 31.47 34.39 32.57
N LEU A 57 32.56 34.05 31.85
CA LEU A 57 32.55 33.97 30.39
C LEU A 57 31.51 32.96 29.87
N ALA A 58 31.37 31.81 30.52
CA ALA A 58 30.35 30.84 30.16
C ALA A 58 28.93 31.39 30.33
N THR A 59 28.67 32.16 31.40
CA THR A 59 27.35 32.82 31.55
C THR A 59 27.08 33.88 30.48
N VAL A 60 28.11 34.61 30.02
CA VAL A 60 27.97 35.56 28.92
C VAL A 60 27.69 34.83 27.61
N ALA A 61 28.38 33.73 27.36
CA ALA A 61 28.10 32.88 26.19
C ALA A 61 26.66 32.36 26.19
N ASP A 62 26.14 31.90 27.33
CA ASP A 62 24.73 31.47 27.46
C ASP A 62 23.75 32.58 27.08
N LYS A 63 23.96 33.78 27.64
CA LYS A 63 23.11 34.95 27.36
C LYS A 63 23.15 35.36 25.89
N VAL A 64 24.33 35.34 25.28
CA VAL A 64 24.48 35.66 23.86
C VAL A 64 23.83 34.59 23.01
N MET A 65 24.03 33.30 23.33
CA MET A 65 23.39 32.19 22.63
C MET A 65 21.87 32.26 22.72
N GLU A 66 21.32 32.65 23.87
CA GLU A 66 19.89 32.87 24.05
C GLU A 66 19.37 34.08 23.24
N ALA A 67 20.11 35.20 23.25
CA ALA A 67 19.74 36.40 22.52
C ALA A 67 19.92 36.29 20.99
N THR A 68 20.87 35.47 20.54
CA THR A 68 21.11 35.16 19.12
C THR A 68 20.37 33.92 18.65
N ARG A 69 19.50 33.32 19.49
CA ARG A 69 18.55 32.30 19.01
C ARG A 69 17.79 32.91 17.84
N PRO A 70 17.96 32.35 16.62
CA PRO A 70 17.28 32.92 15.48
C PRO A 70 15.77 32.79 15.71
N ALA A 71 15.04 33.87 15.43
CA ALA A 71 13.56 33.85 15.36
C ALA A 71 13.03 32.86 14.29
N GLU A 72 13.93 32.20 13.55
CA GLU A 72 13.68 31.13 12.58
C GLU A 72 12.94 29.92 13.14
N ILE A 73 12.82 29.75 14.47
CA ILE A 73 11.94 28.72 15.03
C ILE A 73 10.49 28.94 14.58
N ALA A 74 10.05 30.18 14.37
CA ALA A 74 8.72 30.47 13.82
C ALA A 74 8.61 30.03 12.34
N GLU A 75 9.61 30.27 11.51
CA GLU A 75 9.60 29.92 10.08
C GLU A 75 9.79 28.41 9.84
N VAL A 76 10.67 27.74 10.59
CA VAL A 76 10.84 26.29 10.52
C VAL A 76 9.60 25.58 11.08
N SER A 77 8.94 26.14 12.09
CA SER A 77 7.63 25.63 12.55
C SER A 77 6.54 25.83 11.49
N SER A 78 6.52 26.95 10.78
CA SER A 78 5.55 27.14 9.69
C SER A 78 5.81 26.21 8.50
N VAL A 79 7.06 25.98 8.13
CA VAL A 79 7.43 25.08 7.02
C VAL A 79 7.21 23.60 7.39
N THR A 80 7.45 23.21 8.64
CA THR A 80 7.14 21.84 9.11
C THR A 80 5.63 21.64 9.27
N SER A 81 4.90 22.64 9.75
CA SER A 81 3.44 22.61 9.83
C SER A 81 2.78 22.57 8.45
N SER A 82 3.28 23.33 7.47
CA SER A 82 2.75 23.29 6.10
C SER A 82 3.01 21.95 5.44
N LYS A 83 4.22 21.40 5.59
CA LYS A 83 4.55 20.05 5.07
C LYS A 83 3.75 18.93 5.73
N LEU A 84 3.45 19.06 7.03
CA LEU A 84 2.58 18.12 7.74
C LEU A 84 1.14 18.20 7.21
N SER A 85 0.61 19.41 6.99
CA SER A 85 -0.70 19.61 6.35
C SER A 85 -0.74 19.01 4.93
N ASP A 86 0.29 19.21 4.13
CA ASP A 86 0.38 18.64 2.77
C ASP A 86 0.40 17.10 2.80
N LEU A 87 1.07 16.50 3.80
CA LEU A 87 1.09 15.06 4.01
C LEU A 87 -0.26 14.52 4.47
N GLU A 88 -0.94 15.22 5.39
CA GLU A 88 -2.29 14.88 5.84
C GLU A 88 -3.29 14.91 4.67
N ASP A 89 -3.20 15.92 3.81
CA ASP A 89 -4.02 16.04 2.59
C ASP A 89 -3.74 14.92 1.59
N MET A 90 -2.46 14.56 1.39
CA MET A 90 -2.10 13.41 0.53
C MET A 90 -2.63 12.09 1.10
N VAL A 91 -2.55 11.89 2.41
CA VAL A 91 -3.11 10.70 3.08
C VAL A 91 -4.63 10.67 2.92
N GLY A 92 -5.32 11.81 3.06
CA GLY A 92 -6.76 11.91 2.83
C GLY A 92 -7.16 11.53 1.40
N LYS A 93 -6.43 12.03 0.39
CA LYS A 93 -6.64 11.67 -1.03
C LYS A 93 -6.44 10.18 -1.28
N LEU A 94 -5.38 9.59 -0.73
CA LEU A 94 -5.11 8.16 -0.86
C LEU A 94 -6.19 7.32 -0.16
N GLN A 95 -6.71 7.74 0.98
CA GLN A 95 -7.81 7.06 1.66
C GLN A 95 -9.09 7.05 0.82
N ILE A 96 -9.42 8.18 0.16
CA ILE A 96 -10.56 8.28 -0.75
C ILE A 96 -10.35 7.34 -1.94
N GLU A 97 -9.19 7.38 -2.59
CA GLU A 97 -8.87 6.52 -3.74
C GLU A 97 -8.92 5.03 -3.37
N ILE A 98 -8.41 4.66 -2.18
CA ILE A 98 -8.53 3.29 -1.67
C ILE A 98 -9.98 2.90 -1.43
N ALA A 99 -10.82 3.80 -0.89
CA ALA A 99 -12.24 3.52 -0.68
C ALA A 99 -12.97 3.30 -2.01
N GLU A 100 -12.71 4.14 -3.01
CA GLU A 100 -13.26 4.02 -4.37
C GLU A 100 -12.79 2.74 -5.07
N LEU A 101 -11.49 2.40 -4.97
CA LEU A 101 -10.95 1.15 -5.49
C LEU A 101 -11.57 -0.08 -4.81
N ARG A 102 -11.86 -0.02 -3.50
CA ARG A 102 -12.55 -1.12 -2.80
C ARG A 102 -14.01 -1.24 -3.25
N GLN A 103 -14.69 -0.11 -3.46
CA GLN A 103 -16.08 -0.09 -3.92
C GLN A 103 -16.21 -0.58 -5.38
N SER A 104 -15.33 -0.14 -6.28
CA SER A 104 -15.33 -0.58 -7.68
C SER A 104 -15.08 -2.09 -7.81
N ARG A 105 -14.12 -2.63 -7.04
CA ARG A 105 -13.87 -4.10 -6.99
C ARG A 105 -15.05 -4.88 -6.43
N SER A 106 -15.76 -4.33 -5.44
CA SER A 106 -16.97 -4.94 -4.88
C SER A 106 -18.10 -4.98 -5.92
N ASN A 107 -18.36 -3.85 -6.59
CA ASN A 107 -19.38 -3.75 -7.63
C ASN A 107 -19.08 -4.67 -8.83
N GLN A 108 -17.82 -4.79 -9.24
CA GLN A 108 -17.41 -5.72 -10.30
C GLN A 108 -17.66 -7.19 -9.91
N ARG A 109 -17.40 -7.57 -8.66
CA ARG A 109 -17.71 -8.91 -8.15
C ARG A 109 -19.21 -9.19 -8.11
N ASN A 110 -20.02 -8.22 -7.67
CA ASN A 110 -21.48 -8.35 -7.63
C ASN A 110 -22.08 -8.48 -9.03
N ASN A 111 -21.62 -7.68 -10.00
CA ASN A 111 -22.08 -7.77 -11.39
C ASN A 111 -21.70 -9.11 -12.04
N ASN A 112 -20.52 -9.66 -11.75
CA ASN A 112 -20.10 -10.96 -12.29
C ASN A 112 -20.83 -12.15 -11.60
N SER A 113 -21.26 -11.98 -10.34
CA SER A 113 -22.10 -12.95 -9.64
C SER A 113 -23.54 -12.95 -10.15
N SER A 114 -24.11 -11.75 -10.36
CA SER A 114 -25.47 -11.57 -10.91
C SER A 114 -25.61 -12.18 -12.32
N ASN A 115 -24.57 -12.09 -13.15
CA ASN A 115 -24.58 -12.70 -14.49
C ASN A 115 -24.35 -14.24 -14.51
N ARG A 116 -24.02 -14.86 -13.37
CA ARG A 116 -24.00 -16.33 -13.23
C ARG A 116 -25.34 -16.90 -12.73
N GLY A 117 -26.22 -16.04 -12.24
CA GLY A 117 -27.62 -16.35 -11.99
C GLY A 117 -28.43 -16.33 -13.28
N ARG A 118 -28.15 -17.25 -14.22
CA ARG A 118 -29.07 -17.45 -15.34
C ARG A 118 -30.40 -17.93 -14.76
N PRO A 119 -31.52 -17.20 -14.97
CA PRO A 119 -32.83 -17.61 -14.48
C PRO A 119 -33.15 -19.00 -15.03
N GLY A 120 -33.79 -19.81 -14.21
CA GLY A 120 -34.40 -21.06 -14.64
C GLY A 120 -35.27 -20.82 -15.86
N ARG A 121 -34.70 -21.04 -17.05
CA ARG A 121 -35.51 -21.27 -18.23
C ARG A 121 -36.08 -22.65 -17.99
N SER A 122 -37.37 -22.69 -17.67
CA SER A 122 -38.25 -23.83 -17.88
C SER A 122 -38.19 -24.23 -19.37
N GLY A 123 -37.03 -24.71 -19.81
CA GLY A 123 -36.93 -25.54 -20.98
C GLY A 123 -37.44 -26.87 -20.52
N SER A 124 -38.77 -27.02 -20.58
CA SER A 124 -39.43 -28.30 -20.68
C SER A 124 -38.61 -29.16 -21.64
N ARG A 125 -37.69 -29.97 -21.10
CA ARG A 125 -37.39 -31.25 -21.71
C ARG A 125 -38.64 -32.08 -21.45
N GLN A 126 -39.72 -31.72 -22.15
CA GLN A 126 -40.45 -32.70 -22.91
C GLN A 126 -39.37 -33.47 -23.65
N ARG A 127 -38.86 -34.52 -23.01
CA ARG A 127 -38.59 -35.77 -23.71
C ARG A 127 -39.84 -35.91 -24.55
N SER A 128 -39.70 -35.63 -25.85
CA SER A 128 -40.68 -36.01 -26.86
C SER A 128 -40.75 -37.53 -26.77
N GLY A 129 -41.47 -38.00 -25.76
CA GLY A 129 -41.84 -39.38 -25.58
C GLY A 129 -42.64 -39.70 -26.81
N SER A 130 -42.08 -40.60 -27.61
CA SER A 130 -42.73 -41.10 -28.81
C SER A 130 -43.14 -39.97 -29.76
N MET A 131 -42.24 -39.54 -30.64
CA MET A 131 -42.73 -39.28 -32.00
C MET A 131 -43.55 -40.52 -32.39
N SER A 132 -44.84 -40.27 -32.56
CA SER A 132 -45.91 -41.24 -32.49
C SER A 132 -45.54 -42.58 -33.15
N ARG A 133 -45.47 -43.66 -32.37
CA ARG A 133 -45.44 -45.05 -32.87
C ARG A 133 -46.64 -45.38 -33.79
N LYS A 134 -47.59 -44.45 -33.95
CA LYS A 134 -48.76 -44.55 -34.84
C LYS A 134 -48.59 -43.84 -36.19
N ASN A 135 -47.46 -43.17 -36.45
CA ASN A 135 -47.20 -42.59 -37.78
C ASN A 135 -46.61 -43.68 -38.69
N PRO A 136 -47.23 -44.02 -39.84
CA PRO A 136 -46.71 -45.04 -40.75
C PRO A 136 -45.32 -44.72 -41.29
N LYS A 137 -44.78 -43.51 -41.11
CA LYS A 137 -43.41 -43.13 -41.50
C LYS A 137 -42.43 -43.00 -40.31
N TRP A 138 -42.69 -43.65 -39.18
CA TRP A 138 -41.81 -43.60 -38.02
C TRP A 138 -40.43 -44.23 -38.31
N LEU A 139 -39.37 -43.41 -38.23
CA LEU A 139 -37.97 -43.83 -38.34
C LEU A 139 -37.28 -43.72 -36.98
N CYS A 140 -36.40 -44.67 -36.66
CA CYS A 140 -35.60 -44.60 -35.42
C CYS A 140 -34.61 -43.43 -35.49
N PHE A 141 -34.10 -43.00 -34.33
CA PHE A 141 -33.13 -41.89 -34.21
C PHE A 141 -31.96 -42.02 -35.20
N TYR A 142 -31.45 -43.24 -35.40
CA TYR A 142 -30.33 -43.50 -36.31
C TYR A 142 -30.70 -43.26 -37.78
N HIS A 143 -31.84 -43.78 -38.26
CA HIS A 143 -32.28 -43.55 -39.64
C HIS A 143 -32.81 -42.13 -39.87
N HIS A 144 -33.37 -41.46 -38.84
CA HIS A 144 -33.74 -40.05 -38.95
C HIS A 144 -32.52 -39.14 -39.10
N ARG A 145 -31.39 -39.46 -38.45
CA ARG A 145 -30.17 -38.64 -38.47
C ARG A 145 -29.22 -38.98 -39.61
N TYR A 146 -29.09 -40.26 -39.96
CA TYR A 146 -28.06 -40.76 -40.88
C TYR A 146 -28.64 -41.40 -42.16
N GLY A 147 -29.95 -41.60 -42.25
CA GLY A 147 -30.62 -42.21 -43.40
C GLY A 147 -29.97 -43.55 -43.79
N PRO A 148 -29.64 -43.78 -45.09
CA PRO A 148 -29.08 -45.05 -45.57
C PRO A 148 -27.70 -45.37 -45.01
N LYS A 149 -27.01 -44.40 -44.38
CA LYS A 149 -25.70 -44.59 -43.76
C LYS A 149 -25.79 -44.95 -42.27
N ALA A 150 -26.99 -45.23 -41.76
CA ALA A 150 -27.16 -45.63 -40.37
C ALA A 150 -26.44 -46.95 -40.09
N ALA A 151 -25.56 -46.96 -39.09
CA ALA A 151 -24.84 -48.17 -38.68
C ALA A 151 -25.65 -49.08 -37.73
N LYS A 152 -26.77 -48.59 -37.20
CA LYS A 152 -27.64 -49.32 -36.26
C LYS A 152 -29.10 -49.04 -36.57
N CYS A 153 -29.94 -50.06 -36.39
CA CYS A 153 -31.40 -49.95 -36.44
C CYS A 153 -31.98 -50.41 -35.10
N VAL A 154 -33.05 -49.73 -34.63
CA VAL A 154 -33.78 -50.10 -33.42
C VAL A 154 -35.25 -50.17 -33.76
N ASP A 155 -35.88 -51.30 -33.48
CA ASP A 155 -37.30 -51.51 -33.75
C ASP A 155 -38.20 -50.81 -32.71
N PRO A 156 -39.41 -50.36 -33.09
CA PRO A 156 -39.96 -50.37 -34.45
C PRO A 156 -39.39 -49.25 -35.33
N CYS A 157 -38.93 -49.57 -36.54
CA CYS A 157 -38.45 -48.60 -37.54
C CYS A 157 -38.96 -48.95 -38.94
N ASN A 158 -39.66 -48.01 -39.59
CA ASN A 158 -40.21 -48.19 -40.94
C ASN A 158 -39.22 -47.81 -42.06
N TRP A 159 -37.93 -48.08 -41.87
CA TRP A 159 -36.93 -47.88 -42.90
C TRP A 159 -37.05 -48.98 -43.97
N THR A 160 -37.21 -48.60 -45.23
CA THR A 160 -37.42 -49.51 -46.37
C THR A 160 -36.13 -49.91 -47.09
N GLY A 161 -34.98 -49.34 -46.72
CA GLY A 161 -33.67 -49.75 -47.23
C GLY A 161 -33.04 -50.89 -46.43
N ALA A 162 -31.82 -51.30 -46.81
CA ALA A 162 -31.07 -52.33 -46.08
C ALA A 162 -30.85 -51.92 -44.61
N LYS A 163 -31.39 -52.71 -43.67
CA LYS A 163 -31.17 -52.51 -42.23
C LYS A 163 -29.84 -53.16 -41.84
N PRO A 164 -28.94 -52.46 -41.11
CA PRO A 164 -27.71 -53.06 -40.61
C PRO A 164 -28.05 -54.16 -39.59
N SER A 165 -27.71 -55.41 -39.91
CA SER A 165 -27.86 -56.55 -39.02
C SER A 165 -26.75 -56.53 -37.96
N THR A 166 -27.02 -55.95 -36.80
CA THR A 166 -26.17 -56.18 -35.62
C THR A 166 -26.99 -56.93 -34.56
N PRO A 167 -26.54 -58.10 -34.09
CA PRO A 167 -27.29 -58.92 -33.16
C PRO A 167 -27.50 -58.17 -31.84
N PHE A 168 -28.74 -58.24 -31.36
CA PHE A 168 -29.21 -57.68 -30.09
C PHE A 168 -28.50 -58.38 -28.93
N ALA A 169 -27.48 -57.76 -28.34
CA ALA A 169 -27.01 -58.16 -27.02
C ALA A 169 -27.97 -57.58 -25.97
N GLN A 170 -28.85 -58.42 -25.42
CA GLN A 170 -29.67 -58.08 -24.25
C GLN A 170 -28.75 -58.07 -23.02
N GLY A 171 -28.61 -56.92 -22.38
CA GLY A 171 -27.95 -56.76 -21.08
C GLY A 171 -28.93 -56.13 -20.12
N ASN A 172 -29.17 -56.84 -19.00
CA ASN A 172 -30.04 -56.48 -17.87
C ASN A 172 -29.77 -55.09 -17.29
#